data_AF-A0A7V6SMY2-F1
#
_entry.id   AF-A0A7V6SMY2-F1
#
_cell.length_a   1.000
_cell.length_b   1.000
_cell.length_c   1.000
_cell.angle_alpha   90.00
_cell.angle_beta   90.00
_cell.angle_gamma   90.00
#
_symmetry.space_group_name_H-M   'P 1'
#
loop_
_entity.id
_entity.type
_entity.pdbx_description
1 polymer ?
#
loop_
_entity_poly.entity_id
_entity_poly.type
_entity_poly.pdbx_seq_one_letter_code
_entity_poly.pdbx_strand_id
1 'polypeptide(L)'
;MKQRIKTKRLFHSGALLLALLISLFLASCSVSESDLFPTDDSTAPNVVIKAENDRYFREDEWVRMLTLAISNLEDRSTLWSSIPNVQRSEITLSDFIMYTDFLSASIPGTVKSYSKATDEETETILSHVVKTDQSLTPSPQEATIWWIESETSDVRGSRFAIPVTSNDKGVPYFSKSWLQKQSRLFHYIVLYLDAVEMQNASALKSLIQQNITIKSKSHEESINRRASSLVELYPLYVAPGKTSYRIIEIVPGFAEVEQQGIPSKGTTQLNRTVTFVESDGTIIANELFPQILSSDDATLYYRERPLLGLGTNNPRIEAERIIPLLGIPLDITILDNTDSDTSIFRVAWPGLTVEAIGTCHIPSLTFSGKVRQVSATYTQFSTGSGLTPGSSIYELYKRYPFVREQGYVLSRGKSVKKTLSVQVETDFIMRLTITIES
;
A
#
# COMPACT_ATOMS: atom_id res chain seq x y z
N MET A 1 -40.41 -22.17 -48.77
CA MET A 1 -40.08 -20.80 -49.28
C MET A 1 -41.19 -19.80 -48.90
N LYS A 2 -41.45 -19.57 -47.60
CA LYS A 2 -42.51 -18.64 -47.13
C LYS A 2 -42.23 -18.07 -45.71
N GLN A 3 -40.96 -17.82 -45.38
CA GLN A 3 -40.59 -17.34 -44.04
C GLN A 3 -39.48 -16.27 -44.03
N ARG A 4 -39.21 -15.60 -45.17
CA ARG A 4 -38.16 -14.56 -45.27
C ARG A 4 -38.68 -13.13 -45.49
N ILE A 5 -40.00 -12.89 -45.46
CA ILE A 5 -40.59 -11.58 -45.78
C ILE A 5 -41.03 -10.79 -44.52
N LYS A 6 -41.15 -11.41 -43.34
CA LYS A 6 -41.59 -10.70 -42.12
C LYS A 6 -40.48 -9.97 -41.34
N THR A 7 -39.21 -10.24 -41.59
CA THR A 7 -38.08 -9.64 -40.84
C THR A 7 -37.65 -8.26 -41.32
N LYS A 8 -37.97 -7.85 -42.56
CA LYS A 8 -37.62 -6.50 -43.04
C LYS A 8 -38.51 -5.37 -42.52
N ARG A 9 -39.76 -5.64 -42.11
CA ARG A 9 -40.66 -4.61 -41.56
C ARG A 9 -40.38 -4.26 -40.09
N LEU A 10 -39.84 -5.19 -39.30
CA LEU A 10 -39.44 -4.97 -37.91
C LEU A 10 -38.14 -4.15 -37.78
N PHE A 11 -37.22 -4.27 -38.75
CA PHE A 11 -35.99 -3.49 -38.75
C PHE A 11 -36.21 -2.01 -39.12
N HIS A 12 -37.19 -1.71 -39.98
CA HIS A 12 -37.54 -0.33 -40.32
C HIS A 12 -38.29 0.39 -39.19
N SER A 13 -39.12 -0.31 -38.39
CA SER A 13 -39.77 0.32 -37.23
C SER A 13 -38.79 0.59 -36.09
N GLY A 14 -37.77 -0.26 -35.89
CA GLY A 14 -36.72 -0.04 -34.90
C GLY A 14 -35.79 1.14 -35.22
N ALA A 15 -35.42 1.30 -36.49
CA ALA A 15 -34.60 2.43 -36.92
C ALA A 15 -35.33 3.77 -36.82
N LEU A 16 -36.64 3.80 -37.09
CA LEU A 16 -37.46 5.00 -36.96
C LEU A 16 -37.66 5.42 -35.50
N LEU A 17 -37.79 4.46 -34.58
CA LEU A 17 -37.91 4.73 -33.14
C LEU A 17 -36.58 5.20 -32.53
N LEU A 18 -35.45 4.69 -33.02
CA LEU A 18 -34.12 5.13 -32.62
C LEU A 18 -33.82 6.56 -33.13
N ALA A 19 -34.20 6.88 -34.37
CA ALA A 19 -34.07 8.23 -34.91
C ALA A 19 -34.96 9.24 -34.16
N LEU A 20 -36.16 8.84 -33.75
CA LEU A 20 -37.08 9.69 -32.98
C LEU A 20 -36.56 9.95 -31.56
N LEU A 21 -35.94 8.96 -30.92
CA LEU A 21 -35.26 9.11 -29.62
C LEU A 21 -34.03 10.03 -29.71
N ILE A 22 -33.23 9.91 -30.78
CA ILE A 22 -32.06 10.79 -30.99
C ILE A 22 -32.51 12.24 -31.26
N SER A 23 -33.62 12.45 -31.99
CA SER A 23 -34.18 13.80 -32.18
C SER A 23 -34.76 14.41 -30.91
N LEU A 24 -35.29 13.60 -29.98
CA LEU A 24 -35.77 14.06 -28.67
C LEU A 24 -34.60 14.45 -27.74
N PHE A 25 -33.47 13.74 -27.81
CA PHE A 25 -32.26 14.12 -27.07
C PHE A 25 -31.57 15.38 -27.62
N LEU A 26 -31.65 15.64 -28.92
CA LEU A 26 -31.09 16.85 -29.54
C LEU A 26 -31.99 18.09 -29.41
N ALA A 27 -33.30 17.90 -29.12
CA ALA A 27 -34.25 18.98 -28.90
C ALA A 27 -34.36 19.46 -27.43
N SER A 28 -33.64 18.83 -26.49
CA SER A 28 -33.58 19.29 -25.09
C SER A 28 -32.45 20.30 -24.81
N CYS A 29 -31.73 20.75 -25.86
CA CYS A 29 -30.84 21.91 -25.79
C CYS A 29 -31.44 23.10 -26.54
N SER A 30 -32.54 23.64 -26.00
CA SER A 30 -32.91 25.04 -26.22
C SER A 30 -33.33 25.63 -24.88
N VAL A 31 -32.34 26.10 -24.13
CA VAL A 31 -32.59 27.00 -23.00
C VAL A 31 -33.16 28.29 -23.58
N SER A 32 -34.39 28.57 -23.18
CA SER A 32 -35.13 29.77 -23.52
C SER A 32 -34.45 30.98 -22.88
N GLU A 33 -34.01 31.91 -23.71
CA GLU A 33 -33.81 33.31 -23.34
C GLU A 33 -35.16 33.89 -22.92
N SER A 34 -35.33 34.14 -21.62
CA SER A 34 -36.08 35.26 -21.04
C SER A 34 -36.43 34.95 -19.58
N ASP A 35 -35.69 35.51 -18.64
CA ASP A 35 -36.29 36.24 -17.52
C ASP A 35 -35.23 37.13 -16.88
N LEU A 36 -35.41 38.44 -17.11
CA LEU A 36 -34.72 39.54 -16.44
C LEU A 36 -35.13 39.52 -14.96
N PHE A 37 -34.24 39.02 -14.11
CA PHE A 37 -34.21 39.37 -12.69
C PHE A 37 -33.04 40.34 -12.44
N PRO A 38 -33.22 41.33 -11.57
CA PRO A 38 -32.28 42.43 -11.41
C PRO A 38 -30.93 41.90 -10.93
N THR A 39 -29.89 42.34 -11.62
CA THR A 39 -28.49 42.25 -11.24
C THR A 39 -28.32 42.83 -9.84
N ASP A 40 -28.27 41.96 -8.84
CA ASP A 40 -27.46 42.23 -7.66
C ASP A 40 -26.02 42.03 -8.11
N ASP A 41 -25.31 43.15 -8.32
CA ASP A 41 -23.87 43.24 -8.49
C ASP A 41 -23.18 42.79 -7.17
N SER A 42 -23.34 41.52 -6.82
CA SER A 42 -22.39 40.80 -5.99
C SER A 42 -21.21 40.47 -6.89
N THR A 43 -20.33 41.45 -7.05
CA THR A 43 -18.99 41.29 -7.61
C THR A 43 -18.36 40.00 -7.09
N ALA A 44 -18.38 38.94 -7.90
CA ALA A 44 -17.45 37.84 -7.73
C ALA A 44 -16.06 38.50 -7.71
N PRO A 45 -15.24 38.28 -6.67
CA PRO A 45 -13.92 38.87 -6.64
C PRO A 45 -13.21 38.46 -7.93
N ASN A 46 -12.69 39.41 -8.70
CA ASN A 46 -11.83 39.09 -9.84
C ASN A 46 -10.64 38.28 -9.31
N VAL A 47 -10.73 36.95 -9.34
CA VAL A 47 -9.70 36.03 -8.84
C VAL A 47 -8.61 35.93 -9.92
N VAL A 48 -7.96 37.05 -10.22
CA VAL A 48 -6.85 37.12 -11.15
C VAL A 48 -5.60 37.50 -10.35
N ILE A 49 -4.63 36.60 -10.31
CA ILE A 49 -3.30 36.91 -9.79
C ILE A 49 -2.50 37.52 -10.92
N LYS A 50 -1.87 38.67 -10.65
CA LYS A 50 -0.84 39.24 -11.53
C LYS A 50 0.53 38.98 -10.93
N ALA A 51 1.47 38.58 -11.77
CA ALA A 51 2.86 38.41 -11.37
C ALA A 51 3.43 39.77 -10.98
N GLU A 52 4.13 39.85 -9.84
CA GLU A 52 4.78 41.09 -9.38
C GLU A 52 5.73 41.69 -10.42
N ASN A 53 6.38 40.84 -11.22
CA ASN A 53 7.34 41.25 -12.26
C ASN A 53 6.74 41.27 -13.69
N ASP A 54 5.43 41.08 -13.83
CA ASP A 54 4.68 40.97 -15.10
C ASP A 54 5.17 39.87 -16.08
N ARG A 55 6.07 38.96 -15.66
CA ARG A 55 6.70 37.95 -16.51
C ARG A 55 6.45 36.52 -16.06
N TYR A 56 6.59 36.25 -14.76
CA TYR A 56 6.42 34.94 -14.16
C TYR A 56 6.08 35.05 -12.68
N PHE A 57 5.25 34.14 -12.18
CA PHE A 57 4.99 33.97 -10.76
C PHE A 57 6.24 33.45 -10.04
N ARG A 58 6.57 34.06 -8.90
CA ARG A 58 7.45 33.47 -7.88
C ARG A 58 6.81 32.25 -7.24
N GLU A 59 7.57 31.45 -6.48
CA GLU A 59 7.05 30.22 -5.84
C GLU A 59 5.80 30.50 -4.99
N ASP A 60 5.81 31.54 -4.17
CA ASP A 60 4.70 31.93 -3.31
C ASP A 60 3.46 32.39 -4.09
N GLU A 61 3.65 33.12 -5.18
CA GLU A 61 2.56 33.53 -6.08
C GLU A 61 1.97 32.34 -6.84
N TRP A 62 2.83 31.39 -7.23
CA TRP A 62 2.44 30.16 -7.92
C TRP A 62 1.63 29.24 -7.00
N VAL A 63 2.06 29.06 -5.75
CA VAL A 63 1.32 28.32 -4.73
C VAL A 63 0.02 29.03 -4.37
N ARG A 64 0.01 30.36 -4.27
CA ARG A 64 -1.23 31.14 -4.11
C ARG A 64 -2.21 30.91 -5.26
N MET A 65 -1.72 30.83 -6.49
CA MET A 65 -2.57 30.53 -7.65
C MET A 65 -3.18 29.15 -7.55
N LEU A 66 -2.40 28.16 -7.13
CA LEU A 66 -2.93 26.82 -6.86
C LEU A 66 -3.98 26.81 -5.74
N THR A 67 -3.74 27.48 -4.62
CA THR A 67 -4.71 27.52 -3.51
C THR A 67 -6.03 28.15 -3.92
N LEU A 68 -5.99 29.18 -4.77
CA LEU A 68 -7.21 29.75 -5.38
C LEU A 68 -7.90 28.77 -6.31
N ALA A 69 -7.16 28.03 -7.14
CA ALA A 69 -7.73 27.04 -8.06
C ALA A 69 -8.33 25.82 -7.35
N ILE A 70 -7.78 25.45 -6.19
CA ILE A 70 -8.31 24.40 -5.31
C ILE A 70 -9.61 24.87 -4.64
N SER A 71 -9.66 26.14 -4.22
CA SER A 71 -10.80 26.69 -3.48
C SER A 71 -11.95 27.17 -4.36
N ASN A 72 -11.68 27.55 -5.62
CA ASN A 72 -12.67 28.13 -6.54
C ASN A 72 -12.74 27.27 -7.82
N LEU A 73 -13.48 26.17 -7.77
CA LEU A 73 -13.53 25.17 -8.85
C LEU A 73 -14.04 25.75 -10.18
N GLU A 74 -14.99 26.69 -10.10
CA GLU A 74 -15.64 27.31 -11.28
C GLU A 74 -14.71 28.27 -12.02
N ASP A 75 -13.76 28.90 -11.31
CA ASP A 75 -12.85 29.93 -11.86
C ASP A 75 -11.56 29.36 -12.45
N ARG A 76 -11.36 28.03 -12.43
CA ARG A 76 -10.10 27.39 -12.85
C ARG A 76 -9.68 27.72 -14.27
N SER A 77 -10.63 27.89 -15.19
CA SER A 77 -10.32 28.27 -16.58
C SER A 77 -9.79 29.71 -16.68
N THR A 78 -10.33 30.61 -15.87
CA THR A 78 -9.89 32.00 -15.77
C THR A 78 -8.51 32.08 -15.12
N LEU A 79 -8.32 31.36 -14.00
CA LEU A 79 -7.04 31.23 -13.30
C LEU A 79 -5.96 30.66 -14.21
N TRP A 80 -6.25 29.58 -14.95
CA TRP A 80 -5.35 29.01 -15.94
C TRP A 80 -4.86 30.03 -16.96
N SER A 81 -5.77 30.88 -17.44
CA SER A 81 -5.47 31.92 -18.44
C SER A 81 -4.57 33.03 -17.87
N SER A 82 -4.54 33.21 -16.55
CA SER A 82 -3.64 34.14 -15.87
C SER A 82 -2.22 33.62 -15.70
N ILE A 83 -2.00 32.30 -15.82
CA ILE A 83 -0.68 31.68 -15.66
C ILE A 83 0.21 32.00 -16.87
N PRO A 84 1.41 32.57 -16.67
CA PRO A 84 2.35 32.85 -17.75
C PRO A 84 2.71 31.60 -18.56
N ASN A 85 2.79 31.75 -19.89
CA ASN A 85 2.99 30.63 -20.82
C ASN A 85 4.23 29.78 -20.49
N VAL A 86 5.32 30.41 -20.03
CA VAL A 86 6.56 29.71 -19.68
C VAL A 86 6.33 28.69 -18.55
N GLN A 87 5.46 29.02 -17.58
CA GLN A 87 5.20 28.22 -16.39
C GLN A 87 4.18 27.11 -16.60
N ARG A 88 3.45 27.12 -17.72
CA ARG A 88 2.45 26.11 -18.09
C ARG A 88 2.74 25.43 -19.43
N SER A 89 3.93 25.63 -19.98
CA SER A 89 4.28 25.23 -21.36
C SER A 89 4.22 23.72 -21.60
N GLU A 90 4.39 22.91 -20.56
CA GLU A 90 4.38 21.43 -20.69
C GLU A 90 3.01 20.79 -20.53
N ILE A 91 2.02 21.52 -20.01
CA ILE A 91 0.72 20.96 -19.63
C ILE A 91 -0.42 21.70 -20.31
N THR A 92 -1.56 21.02 -20.44
CA THR A 92 -2.79 21.59 -21.00
C THR A 92 -3.72 22.09 -19.91
N LEU A 93 -4.77 22.83 -20.30
CA LEU A 93 -5.86 23.18 -19.38
C LEU A 93 -6.49 21.93 -18.75
N SER A 94 -6.61 20.84 -19.52
CA SER A 94 -7.17 19.58 -19.01
C SER A 94 -6.28 18.96 -17.93
N ASP A 95 -4.96 19.00 -18.12
CA ASP A 95 -4.01 18.50 -17.12
C ASP A 95 -4.07 19.34 -15.84
N PHE A 96 -4.18 20.67 -16.00
CA PHE A 96 -4.33 21.59 -14.87
C PHE A 96 -5.62 21.34 -14.08
N ILE A 97 -6.76 21.22 -14.77
CA ILE A 97 -8.05 20.91 -14.12
C ILE A 97 -7.95 19.59 -13.36
N MET A 98 -7.47 18.53 -14.01
CA MET A 98 -7.30 17.21 -13.39
C MET A 98 -6.39 17.25 -12.15
N TYR A 99 -5.30 18.01 -12.22
CA TYR A 99 -4.40 18.18 -11.08
C TYR A 99 -5.08 18.93 -9.93
N THR A 100 -5.79 20.02 -10.23
CA THR A 100 -6.53 20.77 -9.19
C THR A 100 -7.71 19.99 -8.62
N ASP A 101 -8.39 19.14 -9.40
CA ASP A 101 -9.42 18.20 -8.94
C ASP A 101 -8.83 17.24 -7.92
N PHE A 102 -7.72 16.59 -8.28
CA PHE A 102 -6.97 15.71 -7.39
C PHE A 102 -6.61 16.43 -6.07
N LEU A 103 -6.04 17.64 -6.15
CA LEU A 103 -5.67 18.42 -4.95
C LEU A 103 -6.90 18.76 -4.11
N SER A 104 -8.00 19.19 -4.73
CA SER A 104 -9.25 19.50 -4.03
C SER A 104 -9.90 18.28 -3.36
N ALA A 105 -9.72 17.09 -3.93
CA ALA A 105 -10.19 15.85 -3.31
C ALA A 105 -9.29 15.41 -2.14
N SER A 106 -8.01 15.81 -2.14
CA SER A 106 -7.03 15.39 -1.14
C SER A 106 -6.88 16.37 0.02
N ILE A 107 -7.18 17.64 -0.19
CA ILE A 107 -7.10 18.72 0.82
C ILE A 107 -8.49 18.92 1.43
N PRO A 108 -8.74 18.43 2.66
CA PRO A 108 -10.07 18.47 3.24
C PRO A 108 -10.42 19.87 3.74
N GLY A 109 -11.68 20.28 3.59
CA GLY A 109 -12.20 21.52 4.17
C GLY A 109 -11.73 22.80 3.47
N THR A 110 -11.62 23.90 4.21
CA THR A 110 -11.29 25.22 3.67
C THR A 110 -9.79 25.50 3.85
N VAL A 111 -9.11 25.90 2.78
CA VAL A 111 -7.70 26.35 2.83
C VAL A 111 -7.59 27.62 3.68
N LYS A 112 -6.69 27.61 4.65
CA LYS A 112 -6.45 28.72 5.58
C LYS A 112 -5.17 29.47 5.29
N SER A 113 -4.10 28.73 5.00
CA SER A 113 -2.77 29.29 4.83
C SER A 113 -1.92 28.39 3.92
N TYR A 114 -0.78 28.91 3.49
CA TYR A 114 0.27 28.11 2.88
C TYR A 114 1.63 28.61 3.39
N SER A 115 2.58 27.70 3.51
CA SER A 115 3.93 28.01 3.98
C SER A 115 4.95 27.10 3.31
N LYS A 116 6.20 27.59 3.18
CA LYS A 116 7.29 26.76 2.68
C LYS A 116 7.69 25.77 3.77
N ALA A 117 7.89 24.50 3.39
CA ALA A 117 8.41 23.48 4.29
C ALA A 117 9.85 23.80 4.69
N THR A 118 10.29 23.27 5.83
CA THR A 118 11.70 23.37 6.22
C THR A 118 12.59 22.54 5.28
N ASP A 119 13.90 22.77 5.32
CA ASP A 119 14.86 21.99 4.52
C ASP A 119 14.82 20.51 4.92
N GLU A 120 14.68 20.20 6.22
CA GLU A 120 14.56 18.83 6.76
C GLU A 120 13.27 18.13 6.28
N GLU A 121 12.13 18.84 6.31
CA GLU A 121 10.85 18.33 5.80
C GLU A 121 10.92 18.09 4.29
N THR A 122 11.51 19.04 3.57
CA THR A 122 11.72 18.97 2.12
C THR A 122 12.58 17.75 1.76
N GLU A 123 13.70 17.55 2.44
CA GLU A 123 14.58 16.38 2.25
C GLU A 123 13.84 15.07 2.55
N THR A 124 13.07 15.03 3.63
CA THR A 124 12.31 13.83 4.03
C THR A 124 11.33 13.41 2.93
N ILE A 125 10.49 14.35 2.47
CA ILE A 125 9.45 14.12 1.46
C ILE A 125 10.09 13.74 0.10
N LEU A 126 11.08 14.50 -0.33
CA LEU A 126 11.76 14.25 -1.61
C LEU A 126 12.61 12.98 -1.59
N SER A 127 13.03 12.49 -0.42
CA SER A 127 13.71 11.20 -0.29
C SER A 127 12.84 10.05 -0.82
N HIS A 128 11.51 10.15 -0.71
CA HIS A 128 10.58 9.16 -1.26
C HIS A 128 10.62 9.14 -2.79
N VAL A 129 10.70 10.32 -3.42
CA VAL A 129 10.82 10.45 -4.87
C VAL A 129 12.16 9.92 -5.36
N VAL A 130 13.26 10.29 -4.68
CA VAL A 130 14.62 9.80 -5.03
C VAL A 130 14.74 8.29 -4.93
N LYS A 131 14.10 7.67 -3.93
CA LYS A 131 14.09 6.20 -3.75
C LYS A 131 13.30 5.46 -4.83
N THR A 132 12.30 6.10 -5.44
CA THR A 132 11.38 5.47 -6.40
C THR A 132 11.75 5.77 -7.85
N ASP A 133 12.27 6.96 -8.14
CA ASP A 133 12.79 7.33 -9.45
C ASP A 133 13.87 8.42 -9.35
N GLN A 134 15.12 7.99 -9.27
CA GLN A 134 16.27 8.89 -9.27
C GLN A 134 16.47 9.62 -10.62
N SER A 135 15.88 9.11 -11.71
CA SER A 135 16.00 9.67 -13.06
C SER A 135 14.88 10.65 -13.42
N LEU A 136 13.97 10.94 -12.48
CA LEU A 136 12.87 11.85 -12.71
C LEU A 136 13.40 13.24 -13.11
N THR A 137 12.80 13.80 -14.15
CA THR A 137 13.12 15.15 -14.65
C THR A 137 11.87 16.02 -14.52
N PRO A 138 11.93 17.21 -13.91
CA PRO A 138 13.07 17.80 -13.20
C PRO A 138 13.49 16.98 -11.98
N SER A 139 14.74 17.15 -11.55
CA SER A 139 15.32 16.36 -10.46
C SER A 139 14.56 16.63 -9.17
N PRO A 140 14.31 15.61 -8.32
CA PRO A 140 13.71 15.83 -7.00
C PRO A 140 14.46 16.87 -6.17
N GLN A 141 15.79 16.95 -6.32
CA GLN A 141 16.64 17.88 -5.58
C GLN A 141 16.43 19.36 -5.98
N GLU A 142 15.80 19.61 -7.12
CA GLU A 142 15.52 20.95 -7.64
C GLU A 142 14.10 21.44 -7.26
N ALA A 143 13.30 20.57 -6.63
CA ALA A 143 11.97 20.90 -6.17
C ALA A 143 11.99 21.46 -4.74
N THR A 144 11.03 22.34 -4.43
CA THR A 144 10.75 22.78 -3.07
C THR A 144 9.41 22.22 -2.61
N ILE A 145 9.22 22.01 -1.31
CA ILE A 145 7.93 21.58 -0.75
C ILE A 145 7.23 22.76 -0.08
N TRP A 146 5.93 22.86 -0.34
CA TRP A 146 5.04 23.82 0.30
C TRP A 146 3.90 23.11 1.00
N TRP A 147 3.60 23.52 2.24
CA TRP A 147 2.45 23.06 2.99
C TRP A 147 1.24 23.92 2.65
N ILE A 148 0.13 23.28 2.27
CA ILE A 148 -1.20 23.87 2.31
C ILE A 148 -1.85 23.47 3.63
N GLU A 149 -2.24 24.45 4.43
CA GLU A 149 -2.98 24.25 5.66
C GLU A 149 -4.48 24.41 5.39
N SER A 150 -5.26 23.41 5.77
CA SER A 150 -6.72 23.43 5.66
C SER A 150 -7.39 23.05 6.97
N GLU A 151 -8.64 23.45 7.12
CA GLU A 151 -9.44 23.18 8.31
C GLU A 151 -10.80 22.64 7.89
N THR A 152 -11.18 21.51 8.47
CA THR A 152 -12.51 20.91 8.30
C THR A 152 -13.54 21.59 9.21
N SER A 153 -14.83 21.34 8.96
CA SER A 153 -15.93 21.91 9.75
C SER A 153 -15.90 21.55 11.24
N ASP A 154 -15.20 20.47 11.60
CA ASP A 154 -14.97 20.03 12.98
C ASP A 154 -13.64 20.56 13.57
N VAL A 155 -13.06 21.60 12.97
CA VAL A 155 -11.86 22.32 13.46
C VAL A 155 -10.61 21.41 13.53
N ARG A 156 -10.58 20.34 12.74
CA ARG A 156 -9.35 19.55 12.58
C ARG A 156 -8.49 20.21 11.53
N GLY A 157 -7.33 20.71 11.96
CA GLY A 157 -6.29 21.18 11.07
C GLY A 157 -5.68 20.01 10.29
N SER A 158 -5.43 20.23 9.00
CA SER A 158 -4.69 19.32 8.13
C SER A 158 -3.63 20.08 7.36
N ARG A 159 -2.51 19.40 7.10
CA ARG A 159 -1.46 19.88 6.21
C ARG A 159 -1.29 18.92 5.05
N PHE A 160 -1.11 19.47 3.86
CA PHE A 160 -0.87 18.70 2.64
C PHE A 160 0.35 19.25 1.92
N ALA A 161 1.31 18.37 1.59
CA ALA A 161 2.53 18.76 0.89
C ALA A 161 2.28 18.91 -0.60
N ILE A 162 2.76 20.01 -1.20
CA ILE A 162 2.78 20.22 -2.64
C ILE A 162 4.23 20.46 -3.09
N PRO A 163 4.74 19.65 -4.03
CA PRO A 163 6.02 19.93 -4.66
C PRO A 163 5.90 21.05 -5.69
N VAL A 164 6.82 22.00 -5.63
CA VAL A 164 6.99 23.08 -6.61
C VAL A 164 8.27 22.79 -7.38
N THR A 165 8.13 22.49 -8.66
CA THR A 165 9.27 22.26 -9.56
C THR A 165 9.72 23.56 -10.20
N SER A 166 11.04 23.75 -10.28
CA SER A 166 11.67 24.93 -10.88
C SER A 166 12.51 24.56 -12.08
N ASN A 167 12.57 25.43 -13.09
CA ASN A 167 13.46 25.25 -14.23
C ASN A 167 14.90 25.69 -13.89
N ASP A 168 15.83 25.56 -14.85
CA ASP A 168 17.25 25.95 -14.72
C ASP A 168 17.48 27.40 -14.27
N LYS A 169 16.47 28.27 -14.37
CA LYS A 169 16.51 29.68 -13.95
C LYS A 169 15.85 29.92 -12.59
N GLY A 170 15.44 28.87 -11.89
CA GLY A 170 14.71 28.95 -10.61
C GLY A 170 13.28 29.45 -10.75
N VAL A 171 12.69 29.40 -11.96
CA VAL A 171 11.29 29.82 -12.17
C VAL A 171 10.38 28.62 -12.00
N PRO A 172 9.36 28.70 -11.11
CA PRO A 172 8.46 27.59 -10.88
C PRO A 172 7.59 27.32 -12.10
N TYR A 173 7.32 26.06 -12.39
CA TYR A 173 6.49 25.65 -13.52
C TYR A 173 5.80 24.32 -13.25
N PHE A 174 4.74 24.04 -14.02
CA PHE A 174 4.08 22.74 -13.99
C PHE A 174 4.85 21.73 -14.82
N SER A 175 5.61 20.86 -14.14
CA SER A 175 6.25 19.74 -14.80
C SER A 175 5.24 18.65 -15.18
N LYS A 176 5.17 18.31 -16.47
CA LYS A 176 4.26 17.28 -16.96
C LYS A 176 4.53 15.90 -16.35
N SER A 177 5.80 15.52 -16.22
CA SER A 177 6.20 14.22 -15.66
C SER A 177 5.78 14.09 -14.19
N TRP A 178 5.99 15.13 -13.38
CA TRP A 178 5.59 15.16 -11.97
C TRP A 178 4.08 15.08 -11.81
N LEU A 179 3.33 15.89 -12.56
CA LEU A 179 1.87 15.88 -12.50
C LEU A 179 1.31 14.52 -12.93
N GLN A 180 1.80 13.96 -14.03
CA GLN A 180 1.32 12.67 -14.54
C GLN A 180 1.56 11.53 -13.54
N LYS A 181 2.72 11.50 -12.89
CA LYS A 181 3.01 10.49 -11.86
C LYS A 181 2.10 10.63 -10.64
N GLN A 182 1.90 11.84 -10.13
CA GLN A 182 1.00 12.10 -9.01
C GLN A 182 -0.46 11.75 -9.36
N SER A 183 -0.97 12.21 -10.50
CA SER A 183 -2.35 11.92 -10.94
C SER A 183 -2.57 10.43 -11.19
N ARG A 184 -1.60 9.71 -11.79
CA ARG A 184 -1.70 8.26 -11.97
C ARG A 184 -1.78 7.53 -10.62
N LEU A 185 -0.92 7.92 -9.67
CA LEU A 185 -0.92 7.31 -8.34
C LEU A 185 -2.23 7.61 -7.59
N PHE A 186 -2.73 8.84 -7.66
CA PHE A 186 -4.04 9.21 -7.12
C PHE A 186 -5.17 8.36 -7.69
N HIS A 187 -5.27 8.23 -9.01
CA HIS A 187 -6.30 7.41 -9.63
C HIS A 187 -6.20 5.93 -9.23
N TYR A 188 -4.98 5.38 -9.13
CA TYR A 188 -4.79 4.03 -8.63
C TYR A 188 -5.32 3.88 -7.20
N ILE A 189 -5.00 4.83 -6.31
CA ILE A 189 -5.45 4.81 -4.91
C ILE A 189 -6.98 4.85 -4.84
N VAL A 190 -7.62 5.74 -5.58
CA VAL A 190 -9.09 5.84 -5.62
C VAL A 190 -9.70 4.52 -6.10
N LEU A 191 -9.22 3.97 -7.22
CA LEU A 191 -9.72 2.69 -7.74
C LEU A 191 -9.48 1.53 -6.78
N TYR A 192 -8.33 1.52 -6.10
CA TYR A 192 -7.97 0.50 -5.12
C TYR A 192 -8.92 0.56 -3.92
N LEU A 193 -9.11 1.74 -3.32
CA LEU A 193 -9.97 1.92 -2.15
C LEU A 193 -11.45 1.68 -2.49
N ASP A 194 -11.92 2.14 -3.66
CA ASP A 194 -13.27 1.85 -4.15
C ASP A 194 -13.48 0.33 -4.33
N ALA A 195 -12.50 -0.38 -4.89
CA ALA A 195 -12.58 -1.83 -5.07
C ALA A 195 -12.61 -2.58 -3.72
N VAL A 196 -11.91 -2.09 -2.70
CA VAL A 196 -12.01 -2.61 -1.33
C VAL A 196 -13.38 -2.33 -0.73
N GLU A 197 -13.88 -1.09 -0.80
CA GLU A 197 -15.17 -0.69 -0.24
C GLU A 197 -16.34 -1.47 -0.88
N MET A 198 -16.28 -1.67 -2.19
CA MET A 198 -17.26 -2.47 -2.94
C MET A 198 -17.06 -3.99 -2.80
N GLN A 199 -16.10 -4.44 -1.98
CA GLN A 199 -15.77 -5.85 -1.77
C GLN A 199 -15.47 -6.60 -3.08
N ASN A 200 -14.91 -5.90 -4.07
CA ASN A 200 -14.67 -6.43 -5.42
C ASN A 200 -13.27 -7.04 -5.53
N ALA A 201 -13.12 -8.28 -5.09
CA ALA A 201 -11.85 -9.02 -5.15
C ALA A 201 -11.28 -9.14 -6.57
N SER A 202 -12.12 -9.17 -7.61
CA SER A 202 -11.66 -9.25 -9.01
C SER A 202 -11.03 -7.94 -9.49
N ALA A 203 -11.61 -6.80 -9.11
CA ALA A 203 -11.03 -5.50 -9.40
C ALA A 203 -9.70 -5.32 -8.64
N LEU A 204 -9.65 -5.70 -7.36
CA LEU A 204 -8.41 -5.69 -6.58
C LEU A 204 -7.34 -6.60 -7.17
N LYS A 205 -7.69 -7.82 -7.59
CA LYS A 205 -6.74 -8.71 -8.28
C LYS A 205 -6.15 -8.00 -9.50
N SER A 206 -7.00 -7.37 -10.32
CA SER A 206 -6.57 -6.71 -11.55
C SER A 206 -5.64 -5.53 -11.27
N LEU A 207 -5.91 -4.75 -10.23
CA LEU A 207 -5.05 -3.65 -9.77
C LEU A 207 -3.72 -4.15 -9.20
N ILE A 208 -3.76 -5.14 -8.29
CA ILE A 208 -2.54 -5.72 -7.70
C ILE A 208 -1.65 -6.37 -8.76
N GLN A 209 -2.24 -7.00 -9.77
CA GLN A 209 -1.52 -7.65 -10.86
C GLN A 209 -1.02 -6.66 -11.93
N GLN A 210 -1.39 -5.38 -11.87
CA GLN A 210 -1.04 -4.40 -12.90
C GLN A 210 0.47 -4.37 -13.15
N ASN A 211 0.86 -4.58 -14.41
CA ASN A 211 2.25 -4.61 -14.86
C ASN A 211 3.14 -5.67 -14.17
N ILE A 212 2.56 -6.65 -13.48
CA ILE A 212 3.29 -7.78 -12.89
C ILE A 212 3.29 -8.96 -13.85
N THR A 213 4.48 -9.47 -14.18
CA THR A 213 4.63 -10.73 -14.91
C THR A 213 4.45 -11.91 -13.95
N ILE A 214 3.43 -12.73 -14.19
CA ILE A 214 3.16 -13.93 -13.38
C ILE A 214 4.24 -14.98 -13.65
N LYS A 215 5.04 -15.26 -12.61
CA LYS A 215 6.20 -16.17 -12.68
C LYS A 215 5.82 -17.65 -12.48
N SER A 216 4.71 -17.93 -11.80
CA SER A 216 4.29 -19.29 -11.45
C SER A 216 2.81 -19.34 -11.06
N LYS A 217 2.25 -20.56 -10.96
CA LYS A 217 0.90 -20.77 -10.41
C LYS A 217 0.78 -20.28 -8.97
N SER A 218 1.79 -20.53 -8.13
CA SER A 218 1.81 -20.08 -6.74
C SER A 218 1.83 -18.56 -6.63
N HIS A 219 2.50 -17.87 -7.56
CA HIS A 219 2.48 -16.41 -7.64
C HIS A 219 1.06 -15.89 -7.90
N GLU A 220 0.36 -16.42 -8.91
CA GLU A 220 -1.01 -16.02 -9.19
C GLU A 220 -1.96 -16.31 -8.01
N GLU A 221 -1.87 -17.51 -7.43
CA GLU A 221 -2.63 -17.89 -6.24
C GLU A 221 -2.37 -16.95 -5.05
N SER A 222 -1.14 -16.45 -4.88
CA SER A 222 -0.81 -15.49 -3.82
C SER A 222 -1.47 -14.12 -4.02
N ILE A 223 -1.54 -13.65 -5.28
CA ILE A 223 -2.24 -12.40 -5.63
C ILE A 223 -3.75 -12.57 -5.39
N ASN A 224 -4.32 -13.69 -5.82
CA ASN A 224 -5.73 -14.03 -5.57
C ASN A 224 -6.02 -14.02 -4.06
N ARG A 225 -5.16 -14.67 -3.26
CA ARG A 225 -5.32 -14.71 -1.82
C ARG A 225 -5.24 -13.31 -1.21
N ARG A 226 -4.28 -12.47 -1.62
CA ARG A 226 -4.17 -11.09 -1.13
C ARG A 226 -5.43 -10.28 -1.42
N ALA A 227 -5.94 -10.34 -2.65
CA ALA A 227 -7.17 -9.65 -3.02
C ALA A 227 -8.38 -10.11 -2.20
N SER A 228 -8.56 -11.42 -2.03
CA SER A 228 -9.66 -11.96 -1.20
C SER A 228 -9.52 -11.59 0.28
N SER A 229 -8.30 -11.65 0.83
CA SER A 229 -8.05 -11.30 2.24
C SER A 229 -8.21 -9.81 2.51
N LEU A 230 -7.91 -8.93 1.56
CA LEU A 230 -8.22 -7.51 1.67
C LEU A 230 -9.73 -7.29 1.84
N VAL A 231 -10.54 -7.89 0.98
CA VAL A 231 -12.01 -7.80 1.06
C VAL A 231 -12.54 -8.35 2.38
N GLU A 232 -11.98 -9.45 2.87
CA GLU A 232 -12.39 -10.10 4.12
C GLU A 232 -12.02 -9.28 5.36
N LEU A 233 -10.80 -8.74 5.41
CA LEU A 233 -10.27 -8.10 6.61
C LEU A 233 -10.66 -6.63 6.71
N TYR A 234 -10.71 -5.90 5.60
CA TYR A 234 -10.96 -4.45 5.64
C TYR A 234 -12.18 -4.04 6.49
N PRO A 235 -13.38 -4.65 6.35
CA PRO A 235 -14.55 -4.26 7.17
C PRO A 235 -14.41 -4.60 8.65
N LEU A 236 -13.42 -5.39 9.05
CA LEU A 236 -13.13 -5.71 10.47
C LEU A 236 -12.23 -4.66 11.13
N TYR A 237 -11.46 -3.91 10.34
CA TYR A 237 -10.43 -3.00 10.83
C TYR A 237 -10.67 -1.54 10.43
N VAL A 238 -11.42 -1.27 9.37
CA VAL A 238 -11.59 0.07 8.78
C VAL A 238 -13.06 0.45 8.71
N ALA A 239 -13.36 1.68 9.12
CA ALA A 239 -14.70 2.22 9.06
C ALA A 239 -15.21 2.26 7.60
N PRO A 240 -16.49 1.95 7.34
CA PRO A 240 -17.05 2.05 6.00
C PRO A 240 -17.29 3.52 5.59
N GLY A 241 -17.35 3.78 4.28
CA GLY A 241 -17.72 5.07 3.71
C GLY A 241 -16.55 5.90 3.19
N LYS A 242 -16.81 6.73 2.17
CA LYS A 242 -15.79 7.58 1.51
C LYS A 242 -15.03 8.56 2.40
N THR A 243 -15.58 8.90 3.58
CA THR A 243 -14.91 9.76 4.57
C THR A 243 -14.02 8.98 5.53
N SER A 244 -13.91 7.66 5.37
CA SER A 244 -13.10 6.79 6.23
C SER A 244 -11.62 6.83 5.90
N TYR A 245 -11.20 7.55 4.86
CA TYR A 245 -9.79 7.75 4.57
C TYR A 245 -9.49 9.18 4.13
N ARG A 246 -8.21 9.55 4.23
CA ARG A 246 -7.66 10.79 3.68
C ARG A 246 -6.26 10.54 3.15
N ILE A 247 -5.92 11.20 2.05
CA ILE A 247 -4.55 11.22 1.53
C ILE A 247 -3.80 12.29 2.33
N ILE A 248 -2.73 11.89 3.01
CA ILE A 248 -1.88 12.81 3.79
C ILE A 248 -0.79 13.40 2.90
N GLU A 249 -0.21 12.56 2.06
CA GLU A 249 0.93 12.91 1.23
C GLU A 249 0.82 12.21 -0.12
N ILE A 250 1.21 12.91 -1.17
CA ILE A 250 1.42 12.32 -2.49
C ILE A 250 2.47 13.09 -3.25
N VAL A 251 3.51 12.38 -3.65
CA VAL A 251 4.60 12.85 -4.50
C VAL A 251 4.82 11.82 -5.59
N PRO A 252 5.57 12.12 -6.67
CA PRO A 252 5.83 11.13 -7.69
C PRO A 252 6.39 9.84 -7.09
N GLY A 253 5.67 8.75 -7.30
CA GLY A 253 6.06 7.41 -6.86
C GLY A 253 5.76 7.05 -5.40
N PHE A 254 5.23 7.96 -4.59
CA PHE A 254 4.89 7.68 -3.20
C PHE A 254 3.61 8.39 -2.76
N ALA A 255 2.77 7.69 -2.00
CA ALA A 255 1.64 8.31 -1.33
C ALA A 255 1.40 7.65 0.03
N GLU A 256 0.86 8.44 0.94
CA GLU A 256 0.45 8.01 2.27
C GLU A 256 -1.04 8.30 2.47
N VAL A 257 -1.79 7.27 2.87
CA VAL A 257 -3.23 7.35 3.12
C VAL A 257 -3.51 6.93 4.54
N GLU A 258 -4.15 7.81 5.31
CA GLU A 258 -4.69 7.45 6.62
C GLU A 258 -6.11 6.95 6.47
N GLN A 259 -6.41 5.86 7.17
CA GLN A 259 -7.73 5.24 7.25
C GLN A 259 -8.20 5.26 8.71
N GLN A 260 -9.47 5.56 8.90
CA GLN A 260 -10.14 5.53 10.19
C GLN A 260 -10.37 4.09 10.61
N GLY A 261 -9.70 3.66 11.68
CA GLY A 261 -9.89 2.32 12.22
C GLY A 261 -11.26 2.14 12.87
N ILE A 262 -11.69 0.89 13.02
CA ILE A 262 -12.84 0.55 13.88
C ILE A 262 -12.35 0.38 15.32
N PRO A 263 -12.97 1.04 16.31
CA PRO A 263 -12.60 0.84 17.71
C PRO A 263 -12.84 -0.62 18.13
N SER A 264 -11.77 -1.29 18.57
CA SER A 264 -11.91 -2.58 19.25
C SER A 264 -12.52 -2.35 20.64
N LYS A 265 -13.32 -3.30 21.13
CA LYS A 265 -14.07 -3.19 22.40
C LYS A 265 -13.20 -2.63 23.53
N GLY A 266 -13.44 -1.38 23.93
CA GLY A 266 -12.77 -0.71 25.05
C GLY A 266 -11.48 0.05 24.73
N THR A 267 -11.04 0.08 23.46
CA THR A 267 -9.86 0.86 23.02
C THR A 267 -10.27 2.06 22.19
N THR A 268 -9.48 3.14 22.29
CA THR A 268 -9.58 4.31 21.41
C THR A 268 -9.43 3.91 19.95
N GLN A 269 -10.14 4.61 19.07
CA GLN A 269 -10.05 4.47 17.63
C GLN A 269 -8.59 4.71 17.18
N LEU A 270 -7.94 3.68 16.64
CA LEU A 270 -6.59 3.80 16.10
C LEU A 270 -6.72 3.97 14.58
N ASN A 271 -6.36 5.16 14.10
CA ASN A 271 -6.13 5.37 12.68
C ASN A 271 -4.99 4.45 12.23
N ARG A 272 -5.08 3.98 10.98
CA ARG A 272 -4.03 3.17 10.35
C ARG A 272 -3.55 3.87 9.10
N THR A 273 -2.31 3.62 8.73
CA THR A 273 -1.70 4.20 7.54
C THR A 273 -1.45 3.11 6.52
N VAL A 274 -1.75 3.42 5.25
CA VAL A 274 -1.43 2.61 4.08
C VAL A 274 -0.52 3.43 3.19
N THR A 275 0.62 2.86 2.80
CA THR A 275 1.55 3.53 1.88
C THR A 275 1.44 2.88 0.50
N PHE A 276 1.47 3.72 -0.52
CA PHE A 276 1.50 3.30 -1.92
C PHE A 276 2.85 3.70 -2.50
N VAL A 277 3.55 2.73 -3.08
CA VAL A 277 4.87 2.93 -3.68
C VAL A 277 4.82 2.47 -5.12
N GLU A 278 5.23 3.35 -6.03
CA GLU A 278 5.42 3.02 -7.43
C GLU A 278 6.90 2.74 -7.73
N SER A 279 7.19 1.61 -8.34
CA SER A 279 8.52 1.27 -8.87
C SER A 279 8.34 0.60 -10.23
N ASP A 280 9.08 1.08 -11.24
CA ASP A 280 9.06 0.51 -12.61
C ASP A 280 7.66 0.34 -13.22
N GLY A 281 6.73 1.25 -12.89
CA GLY A 281 5.35 1.22 -13.39
C GLY A 281 4.41 0.25 -12.66
N THR A 282 4.88 -0.44 -11.62
CA THR A 282 4.06 -1.24 -10.72
C THR A 282 3.80 -0.46 -9.44
N ILE A 283 2.54 -0.39 -9.01
CA ILE A 283 2.14 0.25 -7.75
C ILE A 283 1.84 -0.82 -6.72
N ILE A 284 2.49 -0.72 -5.56
CA ILE A 284 2.32 -1.64 -4.44
C ILE A 284 1.68 -0.87 -3.28
N ALA A 285 0.54 -1.38 -2.79
CA ALA A 285 -0.08 -0.92 -1.56
C ALA A 285 0.45 -1.75 -0.38
N ASN A 286 1.14 -1.11 0.56
CA ASN A 286 1.64 -1.75 1.79
C ASN A 286 0.59 -1.63 2.88
N GLU A 287 -0.07 -2.75 3.14
CA GLU A 287 -1.20 -2.86 4.05
C GLU A 287 -0.80 -3.64 5.29
N LEU A 288 -0.81 -2.98 6.45
CA LEU A 288 -0.51 -3.66 7.71
C LEU A 288 -1.78 -4.24 8.32
N PHE A 289 -2.05 -5.50 8.02
CA PHE A 289 -3.06 -6.30 8.72
C PHE A 289 -2.38 -7.32 9.63
N PRO A 290 -2.77 -7.44 10.92
CA PRO A 290 -2.22 -8.45 11.81
C PRO A 290 -2.44 -9.86 11.26
N GLN A 291 -1.41 -10.70 11.30
CA GLN A 291 -1.54 -12.12 10.93
C GLN A 291 -1.01 -13.00 12.04
N ILE A 292 -1.82 -13.98 12.41
CA ILE A 292 -1.53 -14.90 13.51
C ILE A 292 -0.95 -16.18 12.91
N LEU A 293 0.13 -16.69 13.50
CA LEU A 293 0.74 -17.95 13.10
C LEU A 293 -0.28 -19.10 13.20
N SER A 294 -0.49 -19.83 12.10
CA SER A 294 -1.33 -21.03 12.11
C SER A 294 -0.75 -22.10 13.05
N SER A 295 -1.61 -22.92 13.65
CA SER A 295 -1.17 -24.03 14.50
C SER A 295 -0.32 -25.04 13.72
N ASP A 296 -0.65 -25.24 12.45
CA ASP A 296 0.06 -26.18 11.58
C ASP A 296 1.48 -25.68 11.32
N ASP A 297 1.64 -24.35 11.22
CA ASP A 297 2.93 -23.71 10.96
C ASP A 297 3.81 -23.52 12.20
N ALA A 298 3.26 -23.78 13.38
CA ALA A 298 4.01 -23.78 14.64
C ALA A 298 4.64 -25.15 14.97
N THR A 299 4.66 -26.07 14.01
CA THR A 299 5.28 -27.40 14.13
C THR A 299 6.22 -27.64 12.95
N LEU A 300 7.45 -28.04 13.25
CA LEU A 300 8.44 -28.47 12.28
C LEU A 300 8.34 -29.98 12.06
N TYR A 301 8.40 -30.38 10.79
CA TYR A 301 8.39 -31.75 10.30
C TYR A 301 9.72 -32.07 9.63
N TYR A 302 10.12 -33.33 9.69
CA TYR A 302 11.22 -33.91 8.94
C TYR A 302 10.68 -35.06 8.10
N ARG A 303 10.77 -34.94 6.77
CA ARG A 303 10.20 -35.93 5.81
C ARG A 303 8.76 -36.31 6.18
N GLU A 304 7.91 -35.29 6.34
CA GLU A 304 6.48 -35.41 6.69
C GLU A 304 6.17 -35.98 8.09
N ARG A 305 7.19 -36.27 8.91
CA ARG A 305 7.00 -36.71 10.29
C ARG A 305 7.18 -35.54 11.25
N PRO A 306 6.29 -35.36 12.23
CA PRO A 306 6.41 -34.27 13.19
C PRO A 306 7.70 -34.43 14.00
N LEU A 307 8.56 -33.42 13.93
CA LEU A 307 9.85 -33.40 14.62
C LEU A 307 9.71 -32.65 15.94
N LEU A 308 9.29 -31.39 15.88
CA LEU A 308 9.19 -30.48 17.02
C LEU A 308 7.94 -29.59 16.85
N GLY A 309 6.94 -29.70 17.73
CA GLY A 309 5.75 -28.83 17.67
C GLY A 309 4.62 -29.17 18.63
N LEU A 310 3.48 -28.48 18.46
CA LEU A 310 2.41 -28.18 19.43
C LEU A 310 1.69 -29.34 20.17
N GLY A 311 2.06 -30.60 19.99
CA GLY A 311 1.40 -31.71 20.69
C GLY A 311 1.50 -31.65 22.22
N THR A 312 2.45 -30.87 22.75
CA THR A 312 2.60 -30.65 24.19
C THR A 312 2.93 -29.18 24.46
N ASN A 313 2.42 -28.64 25.58
CA ASN A 313 2.66 -27.26 26.05
C ASN A 313 4.15 -26.93 26.31
N ASN A 314 5.07 -27.84 26.01
CA ASN A 314 6.51 -27.71 26.14
C ASN A 314 7.21 -28.72 25.20
N PRO A 315 7.55 -28.36 23.95
CA PRO A 315 8.28 -29.29 23.09
C PRO A 315 9.65 -29.54 23.68
N ARG A 316 10.01 -30.82 23.80
CA ARG A 316 11.30 -31.27 24.33
C ARG A 316 12.10 -31.95 23.23
N ILE A 317 13.41 -31.81 23.30
CA ILE A 317 14.35 -32.58 22.51
C ILE A 317 15.07 -33.58 23.43
N GLU A 318 15.17 -34.83 22.98
CA GLU A 318 15.78 -35.93 23.72
C GLU A 318 16.67 -36.74 22.78
N ALA A 319 17.93 -36.96 23.17
CA ALA A 319 18.93 -37.68 22.38
C ALA A 319 18.43 -39.05 21.91
N GLU A 320 17.86 -39.84 22.83
CA GLU A 320 17.34 -41.19 22.58
C GLU A 320 16.25 -41.22 21.50
N ARG A 321 15.46 -40.14 21.38
CA ARG A 321 14.40 -40.03 20.38
C ARG A 321 14.89 -39.44 19.07
N ILE A 322 15.76 -38.44 19.12
CA ILE A 322 16.11 -37.63 17.95
C ILE A 322 17.28 -38.22 17.14
N ILE A 323 18.26 -38.84 17.81
CA ILE A 323 19.44 -39.43 17.13
C ILE A 323 19.03 -40.57 16.18
N PRO A 324 18.10 -41.49 16.54
CA PRO A 324 17.62 -42.48 15.58
C PRO A 324 16.90 -41.89 14.36
N LEU A 325 16.36 -40.66 14.46
CA LEU A 325 15.61 -40.00 13.40
C LEU A 325 16.51 -39.15 12.48
N LEU A 326 17.43 -38.39 13.05
CA LEU A 326 18.26 -37.41 12.33
C LEU A 326 19.72 -37.85 12.15
N GLY A 327 20.13 -38.92 12.82
CA GLY A 327 21.52 -39.35 12.92
C GLY A 327 22.29 -38.64 14.04
N ILE A 328 23.59 -38.89 14.09
CA ILE A 328 24.50 -38.25 15.03
C ILE A 328 24.63 -36.76 14.66
N PRO A 329 24.51 -35.83 15.62
CA PRO A 329 24.68 -34.40 15.34
C PRO A 329 26.11 -34.09 14.88
N LEU A 330 26.22 -33.06 14.02
CA LEU A 330 27.50 -32.52 13.56
C LEU A 330 28.25 -31.81 14.67
N ASP A 331 27.50 -31.15 15.57
CA ASP A 331 28.05 -30.39 16.69
C ASP A 331 27.05 -30.34 17.86
N ILE A 332 27.61 -30.31 19.08
CA ILE A 332 26.89 -30.08 20.32
C ILE A 332 27.70 -29.05 21.13
N THR A 333 27.11 -27.89 21.37
CA THR A 333 27.76 -26.80 22.11
C THR A 333 26.94 -26.45 23.35
N ILE A 334 27.61 -26.30 24.49
CA ILE A 334 27.02 -25.66 25.67
C ILE A 334 27.25 -24.15 25.50
N LEU A 335 26.15 -23.38 25.41
CA LEU A 335 26.18 -21.95 25.20
C LEU A 335 26.31 -21.18 26.52
N ASP A 336 25.62 -21.67 27.56
CA ASP A 336 25.61 -21.06 28.89
C ASP A 336 25.27 -22.11 29.96
N ASN A 337 25.82 -21.93 31.16
CA ASN A 337 25.53 -22.77 32.33
C ASN A 337 24.66 -21.97 33.29
N THR A 338 23.38 -22.35 33.40
CA THR A 338 22.42 -21.59 34.22
C THR A 338 22.47 -22.00 35.69
N ASP A 339 22.56 -23.30 35.98
CA ASP A 339 22.72 -23.90 37.33
C ASP A 339 23.53 -25.21 37.23
N SER A 340 23.81 -25.89 38.35
CA SER A 340 24.69 -27.09 38.40
C SER A 340 24.28 -28.24 37.48
N ASP A 341 23.00 -28.36 37.10
CA ASP A 341 22.49 -29.44 36.24
C ASP A 341 21.71 -28.94 35.00
N THR A 342 21.62 -27.63 34.78
CA THR A 342 20.91 -27.04 33.63
C THR A 342 21.81 -26.14 32.82
N SER A 343 21.82 -26.38 31.52
CA SER A 343 22.59 -25.63 30.54
C SER A 343 21.69 -25.20 29.38
N ILE A 344 22.02 -24.06 28.79
CA ILE A 344 21.56 -23.72 27.46
C ILE A 344 22.52 -24.40 26.50
N PHE A 345 22.00 -25.29 25.67
CA PHE A 345 22.80 -26.02 24.70
C PHE A 345 22.22 -25.92 23.30
N ARG A 346 23.10 -26.06 22.31
CA ARG A 346 22.78 -26.08 20.88
C ARG A 346 23.20 -27.42 20.30
N VAL A 347 22.32 -28.03 19.52
CA VAL A 347 22.60 -29.25 18.75
C VAL A 347 22.38 -28.97 17.27
N ALA A 348 23.36 -29.34 16.44
CA ALA A 348 23.33 -29.09 15.01
C ALA A 348 23.34 -30.39 14.19
N TRP A 349 22.46 -30.47 13.20
CA TRP A 349 22.44 -31.49 12.14
C TRP A 349 22.53 -30.80 10.76
N PRO A 350 22.75 -31.55 9.66
CA PRO A 350 22.69 -30.98 8.33
C PRO A 350 21.34 -30.26 8.09
N GLY A 351 21.41 -28.93 7.97
CA GLY A 351 20.25 -28.08 7.72
C GLY A 351 19.27 -27.89 8.88
N LEU A 352 19.65 -28.27 10.11
CA LEU A 352 18.83 -28.09 11.32
C LEU A 352 19.70 -27.67 12.52
N THR A 353 19.23 -26.68 13.28
CA THR A 353 19.83 -26.29 14.55
C THR A 353 18.75 -26.19 15.60
N VAL A 354 18.97 -26.80 16.76
CA VAL A 354 18.04 -26.74 17.90
C VAL A 354 18.76 -26.18 19.11
N GLU A 355 18.15 -25.18 19.74
CA GLU A 355 18.58 -24.66 21.04
C GLU A 355 17.56 -25.03 22.11
N ALA A 356 18.07 -25.52 23.24
CA ALA A 356 17.24 -26.02 24.33
C ALA A 356 17.86 -25.70 25.69
N ILE A 357 17.01 -25.67 26.72
CA ILE A 357 17.41 -25.57 28.12
C ILE A 357 17.21 -26.94 28.78
N GLY A 358 18.27 -27.50 29.36
CA GLY A 358 18.20 -28.77 30.08
C GLY A 358 19.57 -29.40 30.32
N THR A 359 19.60 -30.73 30.37
CA THR A 359 20.82 -31.50 30.60
C THR A 359 21.51 -31.80 29.27
N CYS A 360 22.83 -31.63 29.23
CA CYS A 360 23.64 -31.94 28.06
C CYS A 360 25.01 -32.47 28.50
N HIS A 361 25.35 -33.67 28.07
CA HIS A 361 26.66 -34.28 28.30
C HIS A 361 27.26 -34.68 26.96
N ILE A 362 28.20 -33.86 26.49
CA ILE A 362 28.80 -33.96 25.15
C ILE A 362 29.52 -35.31 24.94
N PRO A 363 30.37 -35.81 25.86
CA PRO A 363 31.14 -37.05 25.61
C PRO A 363 30.28 -38.29 25.38
N SER A 364 29.08 -38.35 25.98
CA SER A 364 28.14 -39.48 25.81
C SER A 364 27.05 -39.18 24.78
N LEU A 365 27.03 -37.99 24.17
CA LEU A 365 25.98 -37.53 23.26
C LEU A 365 24.57 -37.61 23.87
N THR A 366 24.46 -37.44 25.19
CA THR A 366 23.17 -37.50 25.90
C THR A 366 22.70 -36.10 26.23
N PHE A 367 21.51 -35.74 25.76
CA PHE A 367 20.87 -34.46 26.04
C PHE A 367 19.36 -34.59 26.16
N SER A 368 18.76 -33.80 27.06
CA SER A 368 17.31 -33.65 27.21
C SER A 368 16.99 -32.23 27.64
N GLY A 369 16.11 -31.55 26.91
CA GLY A 369 15.79 -30.17 27.24
C GLY A 369 14.50 -29.66 26.60
N LYS A 370 13.98 -28.56 27.13
CA LYS A 370 12.88 -27.80 26.53
C LYS A 370 13.42 -26.98 25.37
N VAL A 371 12.80 -27.09 24.20
CA VAL A 371 13.22 -26.36 23.00
C VAL A 371 12.85 -24.88 23.14
N ARG A 372 13.84 -24.01 22.97
CA ARG A 372 13.66 -22.55 22.85
C ARG A 372 13.57 -22.13 21.40
N GLN A 373 14.41 -22.71 20.55
CA GLN A 373 14.51 -22.32 19.16
C GLN A 373 14.84 -23.53 18.31
N VAL A 374 14.21 -23.60 17.14
CA VAL A 374 14.60 -24.52 16.08
C VAL A 374 14.71 -23.75 14.78
N SER A 375 15.79 -23.98 14.03
CA SER A 375 16.03 -23.35 12.74
C SER A 375 16.32 -24.41 11.69
N ALA A 376 15.66 -24.33 10.54
CA ALA A 376 15.79 -25.27 9.43
C ALA A 376 16.10 -24.55 8.12
N THR A 377 17.03 -25.09 7.34
CA THR A 377 17.52 -24.50 6.08
C THR A 377 17.47 -25.44 4.89
N TYR A 378 17.20 -26.74 5.09
CA TYR A 378 17.13 -27.73 4.00
C TYR A 378 15.70 -28.13 3.66
N THR A 379 15.49 -28.55 2.40
CA THR A 379 14.18 -28.89 1.82
C THR A 379 13.48 -30.10 2.46
N GLN A 380 14.22 -30.91 3.21
CA GLN A 380 13.68 -32.06 3.94
C GLN A 380 12.89 -31.66 5.20
N PHE A 381 12.98 -30.40 5.61
CA PHE A 381 12.26 -29.85 6.74
C PHE A 381 11.11 -28.98 6.26
N SER A 382 9.94 -29.12 6.88
CA SER A 382 8.77 -28.31 6.51
C SER A 382 7.94 -27.94 7.72
N THR A 383 7.09 -26.93 7.58
CA THR A 383 5.98 -26.73 8.51
C THR A 383 4.83 -27.70 8.24
N GLY A 384 3.84 -27.75 9.13
CA GLY A 384 2.65 -28.58 8.94
C GLY A 384 1.78 -28.18 7.75
N SER A 385 1.81 -26.90 7.34
CA SER A 385 1.13 -26.49 6.10
C SER A 385 1.97 -26.74 4.83
N GLY A 386 3.21 -27.23 4.96
CA GLY A 386 4.11 -27.51 3.85
C GLY A 386 5.00 -26.34 3.42
N LEU A 387 5.24 -25.35 4.28
CA LEU A 387 6.29 -24.35 4.02
C LEU A 387 7.67 -24.98 4.24
N THR A 388 8.57 -24.78 3.29
CA THR A 388 9.84 -25.50 3.23
C THR A 388 10.95 -24.55 2.76
N PRO A 389 12.17 -24.61 3.34
CA PRO A 389 13.33 -23.95 2.75
C PRO A 389 13.56 -24.39 1.30
N GLY A 390 13.89 -23.46 0.41
CA GLY A 390 13.99 -23.66 -1.04
C GLY A 390 12.66 -23.43 -1.78
N SER A 391 11.52 -23.39 -1.10
CA SER A 391 10.24 -23.06 -1.74
C SER A 391 10.18 -21.58 -2.11
N SER A 392 9.41 -21.28 -3.16
CA SER A 392 9.14 -19.89 -3.55
C SER A 392 8.41 -19.15 -2.43
N ILE A 393 8.76 -17.87 -2.24
CA ILE A 393 8.09 -16.97 -1.30
C ILE A 393 6.58 -16.85 -1.54
N TYR A 394 6.12 -17.07 -2.77
CA TYR A 394 4.69 -17.04 -3.08
C TYR A 394 3.92 -18.12 -2.30
N GLU A 395 4.56 -19.23 -1.92
CA GLU A 395 3.97 -20.21 -1.00
C GLU A 395 3.67 -19.61 0.38
N LEU A 396 4.56 -18.74 0.88
CA LEU A 396 4.33 -18.01 2.12
C LEU A 396 3.18 -17.00 1.95
N TYR A 397 3.17 -16.24 0.86
CA TYR A 397 2.14 -15.23 0.61
C TYR A 397 0.73 -15.80 0.41
N LYS A 398 0.62 -17.02 -0.14
CA LYS A 398 -0.66 -17.74 -0.20
C LYS A 398 -1.25 -18.05 1.17
N ARG A 399 -0.40 -18.23 2.18
CA ARG A 399 -0.83 -18.57 3.55
C ARG A 399 -0.97 -17.31 4.41
N TYR A 400 -0.04 -16.38 4.25
CA TYR A 400 0.05 -15.13 4.99
C TYR A 400 0.23 -13.92 4.03
N PRO A 401 -0.85 -13.39 3.42
CA PRO A 401 -0.77 -12.36 2.38
C PRO A 401 -0.12 -11.02 2.76
N PHE A 402 -0.05 -10.70 4.05
CA PHE A 402 0.50 -9.43 4.58
C PHE A 402 1.78 -9.62 5.40
N VAL A 403 2.50 -10.73 5.16
CA VAL A 403 3.63 -11.15 6.01
C VAL A 403 4.88 -10.32 5.75
N ARG A 404 4.98 -9.74 4.55
CA ARG A 404 6.07 -8.85 4.15
C ARG A 404 6.07 -7.58 4.99
N GLU A 405 4.89 -7.01 5.19
CA GLU A 405 4.65 -5.80 6.00
C GLU A 405 4.92 -6.02 7.49
N GLN A 406 4.96 -7.29 7.94
CA GLN A 406 5.31 -7.69 9.30
C GLN A 406 6.77 -8.17 9.44
N GLY A 407 7.61 -7.90 8.43
CA GLY A 407 9.03 -8.29 8.45
C GLY A 407 9.25 -9.81 8.46
N TYR A 408 8.30 -10.58 7.94
CA TYR A 408 8.33 -12.05 7.90
C TYR A 408 8.34 -12.74 9.27
N VAL A 409 7.73 -12.10 10.27
CA VAL A 409 7.60 -12.62 11.63
C VAL A 409 6.13 -12.81 11.98
N LEU A 410 5.74 -14.05 12.30
CA LEU A 410 4.38 -14.44 12.66
C LEU A 410 4.37 -15.02 14.07
N SER A 411 3.43 -14.60 14.93
CA SER A 411 3.38 -15.08 16.32
C SER A 411 2.01 -15.63 16.71
N ARG A 412 1.99 -16.54 17.69
CA ARG A 412 0.78 -17.08 18.32
C ARG A 412 1.02 -17.46 19.78
N GLY A 413 -0.02 -17.30 20.60
CA GLY A 413 -0.04 -17.73 22.01
C GLY A 413 0.10 -16.55 22.97
N LYS A 414 -0.57 -16.66 24.13
CA LYS A 414 -0.55 -15.63 25.20
C LYS A 414 0.43 -15.96 26.32
N SER A 415 0.43 -17.20 26.80
CA SER A 415 1.31 -17.69 27.87
C SER A 415 2.61 -18.28 27.31
N VAL A 416 2.51 -19.15 26.31
CA VAL A 416 3.65 -19.63 25.53
C VAL A 416 3.56 -19.01 24.14
N LYS A 417 4.39 -18.01 23.88
CA LYS A 417 4.44 -17.33 22.59
C LYS A 417 5.35 -18.12 21.66
N LYS A 418 4.80 -18.53 20.53
CA LYS A 418 5.52 -19.16 19.43
C LYS A 418 5.62 -18.17 18.29
N THR A 419 6.82 -18.06 17.74
CA THR A 419 7.11 -17.13 16.65
C THR A 419 7.78 -17.88 15.52
N LEU A 420 7.22 -17.79 14.31
CA LEU A 420 7.85 -18.22 13.07
C LEU A 420 8.48 -16.99 12.41
N SER A 421 9.80 -17.01 12.31
CA SER A 421 10.59 -16.04 11.53
C SER A 421 11.05 -16.70 10.25
N VAL A 422 10.74 -16.09 9.11
CA VAL A 422 11.11 -16.60 7.78
C VAL A 422 12.18 -15.70 7.17
N GLN A 423 13.33 -16.27 6.84
CA GLN A 423 14.36 -15.58 6.09
C GLN A 423 14.16 -15.82 4.59
N VAL A 424 14.15 -14.75 3.81
CA VAL A 424 13.96 -14.77 2.37
C VAL A 424 15.22 -14.28 1.67
N GLU A 425 15.57 -14.93 0.57
CA GLU A 425 16.60 -14.47 -0.37
C GLU A 425 16.13 -14.70 -1.80
N THR A 426 16.19 -13.66 -2.65
CA THR A 426 15.92 -13.75 -4.09
C THR A 426 14.59 -14.47 -4.43
N ASP A 427 13.48 -14.09 -3.78
CA ASP A 427 12.14 -14.70 -3.92
C ASP A 427 12.01 -16.16 -3.41
N PHE A 428 12.97 -16.69 -2.66
CA PHE A 428 12.92 -18.03 -2.05
C PHE A 428 13.04 -17.99 -0.53
N ILE A 429 12.40 -18.95 0.13
CA ILE A 429 12.53 -19.18 1.57
C ILE A 429 13.89 -19.82 1.83
N MET A 430 14.78 -19.15 2.55
CA MET A 430 16.10 -19.71 2.89
C MET A 430 16.12 -20.42 4.23
N ARG A 431 15.34 -19.92 5.19
CA ARG A 431 15.34 -20.42 6.56
C ARG A 431 14.00 -20.24 7.22
N LEU A 432 13.60 -21.25 7.97
CA LEU A 432 12.46 -21.20 8.88
C LEU A 432 13.00 -21.30 10.30
N THR A 433 12.67 -20.34 11.15
CA THR A 433 13.04 -20.37 12.57
C THR A 433 11.79 -20.29 13.42
N ILE A 434 11.58 -21.29 14.28
CA ILE A 434 10.52 -21.29 15.27
C ILE A 434 11.15 -21.02 16.63
N THR A 435 10.76 -19.92 17.25
CA THR A 435 11.14 -19.54 18.62
C THR A 435 9.97 -19.75 19.56
N ILE A 436 10.26 -20.18 20.78
CA ILE A 436 9.30 -20.49 21.83
C ILE A 436 9.73 -19.73 23.08
N GLU A 437 8.90 -18.77 23.46
CA GLU A 437 9.05 -17.94 24.65
C GLU A 437 7.96 -18.38 25.63
N SER A 438 8.36 -18.78 26.84
CA SER A 438 7.48 -19.31 27.90
C SER A 438 7.47 -18.42 29.13
#